data_AF-A0A7W1EL66-F1
#
_entry.id   AF-A0A7W1EL66-F1
#
_cell.length_a   1.000
_cell.length_b   1.000
_cell.length_c   1.000
_cell.angle_alpha   90.00
_cell.angle_beta   90.00
_cell.angle_gamma   90.00
#
_symmetry.space_group_name_H-M   'P 1'
#
loop_
_entity.id
_entity.type
_entity.pdbx_description
1 polymer ?
#
loop_
_entity_poly.entity_id
_entity_poly.type
_entity_poly.pdbx_seq_one_letter_code
_entity_poly.pdbx_strand_id
1 'polypeptide(L)'
;MQYMIVESFKLGPEPVYARVRERGRLAPEGLRYMSSVISGNGDRCYQLMECDRRELLDLWMAAWTDLVDFEVVPVITSTEAATRYAPAANAAGGEPMRHDPTPGLEHWITHTELASADPDATKAWCSAVMGWKFMPSFPMPGGGEYHLFRYSDNGGGGIRPTDPSESPGSIPFAHVAELRVSFDRALREGAAEMLPPTFVMEGVTIAIVRAPGGVTMGLSGP
;
A
#
# COMPACT_ATOMS: atom_id res chain seq x y z
N MET A 1 -16.40 14.06 0.09
CA MET A 1 -15.44 13.87 -1.04
C MET A 1 -14.14 14.62 -0.72
N GLN A 2 -13.00 14.14 -1.21
CA GLN A 2 -11.70 14.82 -1.03
C GLN A 2 -11.25 15.54 -2.30
N TYR A 3 -10.58 16.67 -2.12
CA TYR A 3 -10.05 17.50 -3.18
C TYR A 3 -8.63 17.93 -2.85
N MET A 4 -7.70 17.71 -3.79
CA MET A 4 -6.41 18.38 -3.80
C MET A 4 -6.61 19.76 -4.41
N ILE A 5 -6.27 20.78 -3.65
CA ILE A 5 -6.28 22.17 -4.09
C ILE A 5 -4.83 22.59 -4.31
N VAL A 6 -4.50 22.94 -5.54
CA VAL A 6 -3.20 23.53 -5.89
C VAL A 6 -3.40 25.03 -6.05
N GLU A 7 -2.78 25.77 -5.16
CA GLU A 7 -2.83 27.22 -5.09
C GLU A 7 -1.57 27.81 -5.67
N SER A 8 -1.70 28.84 -6.51
CA SER A 8 -0.59 29.69 -6.95
C SER A 8 -0.81 31.11 -6.42
N PHE A 9 0.14 31.62 -5.63
CA PHE A 9 0.02 32.93 -5.00
C PHE A 9 0.42 34.04 -5.95
N LYS A 10 -0.51 34.95 -6.23
CA LYS A 10 -0.35 36.02 -7.24
C LYS A 10 0.73 37.03 -6.87
N LEU A 11 0.90 37.27 -5.57
CA LEU A 11 1.76 38.33 -5.01
C LEU A 11 2.66 37.78 -3.89
N GLY A 12 3.01 36.49 -3.96
CA GLY A 12 3.72 35.79 -2.89
C GLY A 12 2.81 35.39 -1.72
N PRO A 13 3.36 34.64 -0.73
CA PRO A 13 2.58 34.07 0.36
C PRO A 13 2.14 35.10 1.43
N GLU A 14 2.84 36.22 1.57
CA GLU A 14 2.65 37.16 2.68
C GLU A 14 1.24 37.75 2.76
N PRO A 15 0.60 38.21 1.66
CA PRO A 15 -0.77 38.70 1.69
C PRO A 15 -1.79 37.62 2.10
N VAL A 16 -1.54 36.37 1.70
CA VAL A 16 -2.40 35.23 2.06
C VAL A 16 -2.30 34.98 3.57
N TYR A 17 -1.10 34.85 4.12
CA TYR A 17 -0.90 34.65 5.56
C TYR A 17 -1.41 35.83 6.40
N ALA A 18 -1.29 37.07 5.90
CA ALA A 18 -1.85 38.24 6.57
C ALA A 18 -3.38 38.13 6.70
N ARG A 19 -4.07 37.76 5.62
CA ARG A 19 -5.53 37.57 5.63
C ARG A 19 -5.94 36.40 6.51
N VAL A 20 -5.21 35.28 6.50
CA VAL A 20 -5.47 34.14 7.38
C VAL A 20 -5.38 34.55 8.85
N ARG A 21 -4.38 35.36 9.23
CA ARG A 21 -4.22 35.84 10.61
C ARG A 21 -5.36 36.77 11.05
N GLU A 22 -5.89 37.57 10.14
CA GLU A 22 -6.96 38.52 10.43
C GLU A 22 -8.36 37.88 10.43
N ARG A 23 -8.63 36.99 9.46
CA ARG A 23 -9.99 36.50 9.15
C ARG A 23 -10.14 34.98 9.23
N GLY A 24 -9.08 34.27 9.62
CA GLY A 24 -9.03 32.82 9.56
C GLY A 24 -9.02 32.30 8.13
N ARG A 25 -9.34 31.02 7.97
CA ARG A 25 -9.34 30.34 6.65
C ARG A 25 -10.51 30.73 5.75
N LEU A 26 -11.53 31.40 6.29
CA LEU A 26 -12.77 31.73 5.60
C LEU A 26 -13.49 30.49 5.03
N ALA A 27 -13.23 29.31 5.58
CA ALA A 27 -13.91 28.08 5.17
C ALA A 27 -15.35 28.09 5.71
N PRO A 28 -16.38 27.95 4.84
CA PRO A 28 -17.76 27.84 5.30
C PRO A 28 -17.99 26.54 6.06
N GLU A 29 -19.07 26.49 6.84
CA GLU A 29 -19.49 25.26 7.51
C GLU A 29 -19.67 24.11 6.50
N GLY A 30 -19.13 22.93 6.83
CA GLY A 30 -19.12 21.76 5.94
C GLY A 30 -17.93 21.69 4.97
N LEU A 31 -17.07 22.72 4.89
CA LEU A 31 -15.77 22.64 4.22
C LEU A 31 -14.65 22.43 5.24
N ARG A 32 -14.04 21.25 5.23
CA ARG A 32 -13.00 20.84 6.17
C ARG A 32 -11.62 20.93 5.56
N TYR A 33 -10.71 21.59 6.25
CA TYR A 33 -9.27 21.54 5.97
C TYR A 33 -8.66 20.29 6.62
N MET A 34 -7.84 19.55 5.88
CA MET A 34 -7.15 18.36 6.40
C MET A 34 -5.66 18.64 6.63
N SER A 35 -4.94 19.02 5.58
CA SER A 35 -3.49 19.27 5.62
C SER A 35 -3.06 20.17 4.47
N SER A 36 -1.87 20.77 4.59
CA SER A 36 -1.24 21.54 3.50
C SER A 36 0.26 21.50 3.60
N VAL A 37 0.93 21.65 2.45
CA VAL A 37 2.37 21.86 2.31
C VAL A 37 2.62 23.00 1.33
N ILE A 38 3.72 23.73 1.54
CA ILE A 38 4.11 24.88 0.72
C ILE A 38 5.33 24.50 -0.12
N SER A 39 5.42 24.98 -1.36
CA SER A 39 6.61 24.84 -2.19
C SER A 39 7.83 25.49 -1.52
N GLY A 40 9.03 24.99 -1.78
CA GLY A 40 10.26 25.49 -1.14
C GLY A 40 10.59 26.97 -1.47
N ASN A 41 10.08 27.46 -2.61
CA ASN A 41 10.15 28.86 -3.04
C ASN A 41 8.94 29.70 -2.57
N GLY A 42 7.96 29.09 -1.89
CA GLY A 42 6.84 29.79 -1.24
C GLY A 42 5.73 30.28 -2.17
N ASP A 43 5.77 29.99 -3.47
CA ASP A 43 4.82 30.50 -4.47
C ASP A 43 3.55 29.64 -4.61
N ARG A 44 3.56 28.41 -4.07
CA ARG A 44 2.47 27.45 -4.20
C ARG A 44 2.14 26.78 -2.89
N CYS A 45 0.85 26.50 -2.70
CA CYS A 45 0.33 25.69 -1.62
C CYS A 45 -0.41 24.48 -2.19
N TYR A 46 -0.13 23.31 -1.65
CA TYR A 46 -0.83 22.07 -1.97
C TYR A 46 -1.61 21.67 -0.72
N GLN A 47 -2.94 21.75 -0.78
CA GLN A 47 -3.78 21.44 0.37
C GLN A 47 -4.83 20.40 0.07
N LEU A 48 -5.09 19.54 1.05
CA LEU A 48 -6.16 18.56 1.01
C LEU A 48 -7.37 19.10 1.78
N MET A 49 -8.50 19.18 1.09
CA MET A 49 -9.77 19.61 1.67
C MET A 49 -10.86 18.56 1.46
N GLU A 50 -11.83 18.54 2.36
CA GLU A 50 -12.94 17.60 2.37
C GLU A 50 -14.28 18.34 2.47
N CYS A 51 -15.20 18.02 1.57
CA CYS A 51 -16.58 18.46 1.65
C CYS A 51 -17.50 17.50 0.89
N ASP A 52 -18.78 17.49 1.26
CA ASP A 52 -19.82 16.72 0.56
C ASP A 52 -20.42 17.48 -0.62
N ARG A 53 -20.28 18.82 -0.63
CA ARG A 53 -20.82 19.71 -1.65
C ARG A 53 -19.72 20.57 -2.25
N ARG A 54 -19.50 20.42 -3.56
CA ARG A 54 -18.50 21.18 -4.32
C ARG A 54 -18.69 22.70 -4.23
N GLU A 55 -19.93 23.17 -4.19
CA GLU A 55 -20.25 24.61 -4.08
C GLU A 55 -19.61 25.29 -2.85
N LEU A 56 -19.34 24.54 -1.78
CA LEU A 56 -18.65 25.07 -0.60
C LEU A 56 -17.19 25.45 -0.90
N LEU A 57 -16.51 24.69 -1.77
CA LEU A 57 -15.18 25.07 -2.27
C LEU A 57 -15.28 26.32 -3.14
N ASP A 58 -16.29 26.44 -3.99
CA ASP A 58 -16.43 27.59 -4.88
C ASP A 58 -16.69 28.88 -4.08
N LEU A 59 -17.51 28.80 -3.02
CA LEU A 59 -17.73 29.91 -2.07
C LEU A 59 -16.45 30.32 -1.35
N TRP A 60 -15.67 29.34 -0.87
CA TRP A 60 -14.40 29.61 -0.21
C TRP A 60 -13.39 30.22 -1.19
N MET A 61 -13.19 29.65 -2.38
CA MET A 61 -12.27 30.16 -3.40
C MET A 61 -12.61 31.59 -3.82
N ALA A 62 -13.91 31.93 -3.94
CA ALA A 62 -14.33 33.29 -4.25
C ALA A 62 -13.76 34.33 -3.28
N ALA A 63 -13.59 33.99 -1.99
CA ALA A 63 -13.01 34.86 -0.98
C ALA A 63 -11.48 35.05 -1.08
N TRP A 64 -10.81 34.27 -1.95
CA TRP A 64 -9.35 34.24 -2.10
C TRP A 64 -8.86 34.50 -3.53
N THR A 65 -9.75 34.50 -4.53
CA THR A 65 -9.39 34.65 -5.96
C THR A 65 -8.64 35.93 -6.33
N ASP A 66 -8.68 36.97 -5.48
CA ASP A 66 -7.87 38.17 -5.64
C ASP A 66 -6.38 37.96 -5.30
N LEU A 67 -6.06 36.97 -4.46
CA LEU A 67 -4.70 36.65 -4.03
C LEU A 67 -4.15 35.32 -4.58
N VAL A 68 -5.03 34.40 -4.96
CA VAL A 68 -4.69 33.02 -5.28
C VAL A 68 -5.36 32.57 -6.57
N ASP A 69 -4.62 31.89 -7.44
CA ASP A 69 -5.17 31.09 -8.53
C ASP A 69 -5.28 29.63 -8.09
N PHE A 70 -6.39 28.98 -8.48
CA PHE A 70 -6.76 27.66 -7.98
C PHE A 70 -6.83 26.63 -9.10
N GLU A 71 -6.25 25.46 -8.85
CA GLU A 71 -6.57 24.21 -9.54
C GLU A 71 -7.18 23.24 -8.53
N VAL A 72 -8.31 22.64 -8.89
CA VAL A 72 -9.10 21.77 -8.01
C VAL A 72 -9.18 20.38 -8.63
N VAL A 73 -8.53 19.42 -8.00
CA VAL A 73 -8.49 18.03 -8.47
C VAL A 73 -9.29 17.16 -7.49
N PRO A 74 -10.39 16.52 -7.91
CA PRO A 74 -11.04 15.50 -7.10
C PRO A 74 -10.06 14.35 -6.87
N VAL A 75 -9.86 13.96 -5.62
CA VAL A 75 -8.95 12.88 -5.25
C VAL A 75 -9.68 11.83 -4.43
N ILE A 76 -9.12 10.63 -4.44
CA ILE A 76 -9.52 9.51 -3.60
C ILE A 76 -8.32 9.09 -2.76
N THR A 77 -8.57 8.40 -1.66
CA THR A 77 -7.50 7.83 -0.84
C THR A 77 -6.75 6.75 -1.60
N SER A 78 -5.50 6.48 -1.20
CA SER A 78 -4.73 5.37 -1.78
C SER A 78 -5.45 4.03 -1.64
N THR A 79 -6.20 3.82 -0.55
CA THR A 79 -7.02 2.62 -0.31
C THR A 79 -8.11 2.49 -1.37
N GLU A 80 -8.88 3.55 -1.61
CA GLU A 80 -9.93 3.55 -2.64
C GLU A 80 -9.34 3.39 -4.05
N ALA A 81 -8.18 4.02 -4.32
CA ALA A 81 -7.49 3.88 -5.60
C ALA A 81 -7.02 2.44 -5.83
N ALA A 82 -6.45 1.79 -4.81
CA ALA A 82 -6.02 0.39 -4.89
C ALA A 82 -7.18 -0.55 -5.20
N THR A 83 -8.35 -0.33 -4.60
CA THR A 83 -9.56 -1.10 -4.92
C THR A 83 -10.08 -0.80 -6.32
N ARG A 84 -10.13 0.48 -6.71
CA ARG A 84 -10.75 0.92 -7.98
C ARG A 84 -9.92 0.59 -9.22
N TYR A 85 -8.60 0.65 -9.09
CA TYR A 85 -7.64 0.51 -10.20
C TYR A 85 -6.77 -0.73 -10.08
N ALA A 86 -7.18 -1.71 -9.25
CA ALA A 86 -6.59 -3.03 -9.29
C ALA A 86 -6.58 -3.53 -10.75
N PRO A 87 -5.44 -4.03 -11.26
CA PRO A 87 -5.36 -4.50 -12.63
C PRO A 87 -6.46 -5.55 -12.87
N ALA A 88 -7.18 -5.42 -13.98
CA ALA A 88 -8.12 -6.45 -14.40
C ALA A 88 -7.36 -7.78 -14.49
N ALA A 89 -7.84 -8.81 -13.78
CA ALA A 89 -7.30 -10.15 -13.90
C ALA A 89 -7.23 -10.51 -15.39
N ASN A 90 -6.05 -10.90 -15.86
CA ASN A 90 -5.87 -11.33 -17.25
C ASN A 90 -6.98 -12.33 -17.61
N ALA A 91 -7.73 -12.00 -18.66
CA ALA A 91 -8.82 -12.79 -19.20
C ALA A 91 -8.25 -14.09 -19.81
N ALA A 92 -7.96 -15.05 -18.94
CA ALA A 92 -7.70 -16.44 -19.27
C ALA A 92 -8.63 -17.31 -18.40
N GLY A 93 -9.94 -17.17 -18.62
CA GLY A 93 -10.95 -18.24 -18.45
C GLY A 93 -11.01 -19.04 -17.15
N GLY A 94 -10.46 -18.57 -16.03
CA GLY A 94 -10.62 -19.16 -14.70
C GLY A 94 -11.25 -18.13 -13.77
N GLU A 95 -12.04 -18.57 -12.79
CA GLU A 95 -12.45 -17.69 -11.70
C GLU A 95 -11.22 -16.98 -11.11
N PRO A 96 -11.32 -15.69 -10.75
CA PRO A 96 -10.21 -14.98 -10.13
C PRO A 96 -9.75 -15.78 -8.92
N MET A 97 -8.47 -16.13 -8.90
CA MET A 97 -7.90 -16.89 -7.81
C MET A 97 -8.11 -16.07 -6.53
N ARG A 98 -8.80 -16.65 -5.55
CA ARG A 98 -8.98 -16.11 -4.21
C ARG A 98 -8.19 -16.99 -3.26
N HIS A 99 -7.45 -16.37 -2.34
CA HIS A 99 -6.89 -17.09 -1.22
C HIS A 99 -7.98 -17.21 -0.15
N ASP A 100 -8.30 -18.42 0.28
CA ASP A 100 -9.18 -18.63 1.42
C ASP A 100 -8.31 -18.93 2.66
N PRO A 101 -8.20 -17.98 3.61
CA PRO A 101 -7.68 -18.21 4.95
C PRO A 101 -8.07 -19.59 5.49
N THR A 102 -7.08 -20.44 5.83
CA THR A 102 -7.39 -21.72 6.47
C THR A 102 -7.88 -21.45 7.89
N PRO A 103 -9.14 -21.73 8.24
CA PRO A 103 -9.69 -21.38 9.54
C PRO A 103 -8.96 -22.10 10.67
N GLY A 104 -8.68 -21.41 11.78
CA GLY A 104 -8.03 -22.00 12.96
C GLY A 104 -6.50 -22.07 12.88
N LEU A 105 -5.89 -21.57 11.80
CA LEU A 105 -4.44 -21.42 11.66
C LEU A 105 -3.98 -19.97 11.80
N GLU A 106 -4.79 -19.12 12.43
CA GLU A 106 -4.37 -17.77 12.79
C GLU A 106 -3.15 -17.84 13.72
N HIS A 107 -2.15 -17.01 13.44
CA HIS A 107 -0.86 -16.94 14.13
C HIS A 107 0.10 -18.11 13.87
N TRP A 108 -0.27 -19.09 13.05
CA TRP A 108 0.62 -20.16 12.62
C TRP A 108 1.39 -19.77 11.35
N ILE A 109 2.61 -20.31 11.21
CA ILE A 109 3.35 -20.25 9.96
C ILE A 109 2.70 -21.24 8.98
N THR A 110 2.05 -20.71 7.96
CA THR A 110 1.35 -21.50 6.93
C THR A 110 2.02 -21.41 5.57
N HIS A 111 2.87 -20.40 5.37
CA HIS A 111 3.59 -20.19 4.11
C HIS A 111 5.07 -19.91 4.37
N THR A 112 5.95 -20.42 3.52
CA THR A 112 7.38 -20.08 3.54
C THR A 112 7.80 -19.58 2.17
N GLU A 113 8.31 -18.36 2.12
CA GLU A 113 8.87 -17.79 0.90
C GLU A 113 10.39 -18.04 0.85
N LEU A 114 10.87 -18.55 -0.27
CA LEU A 114 12.28 -18.76 -0.56
C LEU A 114 12.73 -17.68 -1.55
N ALA A 115 13.50 -16.71 -1.05
CA ALA A 115 14.17 -15.72 -1.88
C ALA A 115 15.44 -16.34 -2.44
N SER A 116 15.52 -16.45 -3.76
CA SER A 116 16.62 -17.12 -4.44
C SER A 116 17.27 -16.24 -5.51
N ALA A 117 18.59 -16.33 -5.61
CA ALA A 117 19.33 -15.73 -6.72
C ALA A 117 19.10 -16.48 -8.05
N ASP A 118 18.64 -17.73 -7.98
CA ASP A 118 18.26 -18.57 -9.13
C ASP A 118 17.01 -19.39 -8.75
N PRO A 119 15.80 -18.82 -8.96
CA PRO A 119 14.54 -19.47 -8.58
C PRO A 119 14.30 -20.80 -9.29
N ASP A 120 14.67 -20.92 -10.56
CA ASP A 120 14.49 -22.14 -11.34
C ASP A 120 15.41 -23.27 -10.84
N ALA A 121 16.68 -22.97 -10.55
CA ALA A 121 17.59 -23.96 -9.97
C ALA A 121 17.11 -24.41 -8.58
N THR A 122 16.57 -23.48 -7.78
CA THR A 122 16.04 -23.78 -6.45
C THR A 122 14.81 -24.67 -6.54
N LYS A 123 13.88 -24.34 -7.45
CA LYS A 123 12.69 -25.16 -7.76
C LYS A 123 13.08 -26.57 -8.17
N ALA A 124 14.02 -26.71 -9.11
CA ALA A 124 14.50 -28.01 -9.59
C ALA A 124 15.08 -28.85 -8.44
N TRP A 125 15.89 -28.23 -7.57
CA TRP A 125 16.44 -28.89 -6.40
C TRP A 125 15.35 -29.31 -5.40
N CYS A 126 14.40 -28.42 -5.08
CA CYS A 126 13.27 -28.73 -4.19
C CYS A 126 12.43 -29.90 -4.71
N SER A 127 12.17 -29.95 -6.01
CA SER A 127 11.47 -31.08 -6.62
C SER A 127 12.29 -32.37 -6.55
N ALA A 128 13.59 -32.32 -6.83
CA ALA A 128 14.44 -33.51 -6.84
C ALA A 128 14.70 -34.09 -5.44
N VAL A 129 14.94 -33.22 -4.45
CA VAL A 129 15.34 -33.63 -3.09
C VAL A 129 14.14 -33.82 -2.17
N MET A 130 13.19 -32.89 -2.19
CA MET A 130 12.07 -32.87 -1.25
C MET A 130 10.77 -33.45 -1.86
N GLY A 131 10.77 -33.74 -3.16
CA GLY A 131 9.57 -34.21 -3.85
C GLY A 131 8.46 -33.18 -3.94
N TRP A 132 8.77 -31.89 -3.73
CA TRP A 132 7.77 -30.83 -3.76
C TRP A 132 7.17 -30.66 -5.14
N LYS A 133 5.85 -30.48 -5.15
CA LYS A 133 5.07 -30.25 -6.37
C LYS A 133 4.76 -28.78 -6.49
N PHE A 134 5.03 -28.26 -7.68
CA PHE A 134 4.80 -26.86 -8.02
C PHE A 134 3.54 -26.72 -8.86
N MET A 135 2.82 -25.64 -8.61
CA MET A 135 1.78 -25.17 -9.51
C MET A 135 2.43 -24.51 -10.74
N PRO A 136 1.68 -24.26 -11.83
CA PRO A 136 2.15 -23.42 -12.91
C PRO A 136 2.73 -22.11 -12.36
N SER A 137 3.93 -21.78 -12.79
CA SER A 137 4.58 -20.54 -12.39
C SER A 137 3.88 -19.35 -13.02
N PHE A 138 3.95 -18.20 -12.35
CA PHE A 138 3.33 -16.98 -12.83
C PHE A 138 4.30 -15.80 -12.72
N PRO A 139 4.21 -14.84 -13.64
CA PRO A 139 5.13 -13.71 -13.68
C PRO A 139 4.91 -12.78 -12.49
N MET A 140 6.00 -12.25 -11.95
CA MET A 140 5.98 -11.27 -10.87
C MET A 140 6.07 -9.83 -11.39
N PRO A 141 5.39 -8.86 -10.73
CA PRO A 141 5.69 -7.45 -10.93
C PRO A 141 7.18 -7.17 -10.64
N GLY A 142 7.88 -6.52 -11.56
CA GLY A 142 9.33 -6.26 -11.43
C GLY A 142 10.24 -7.29 -12.11
N GLY A 143 9.68 -8.37 -12.65
CA GLY A 143 10.40 -9.37 -13.44
C GLY A 143 10.67 -10.68 -12.67
N GLY A 144 10.94 -11.74 -13.44
CA GLY A 144 11.06 -13.09 -12.91
C GLY A 144 9.71 -13.79 -12.70
N GLU A 145 9.78 -15.04 -12.26
CA GLU A 145 8.63 -15.91 -12.04
C GLU A 145 8.49 -16.25 -10.56
N TYR A 146 7.24 -16.46 -10.12
CA TYR A 146 6.93 -17.04 -8.83
C TYR A 146 6.64 -18.53 -8.98
N HIS A 147 7.33 -19.36 -8.20
CA HIS A 147 7.12 -20.81 -8.18
C HIS A 147 6.39 -21.23 -6.91
N LEU A 148 5.06 -21.22 -6.98
CA LEU A 148 4.20 -21.66 -5.88
C LEU A 148 4.25 -23.19 -5.73
N PHE A 149 4.44 -23.67 -4.50
CA PHE A 149 4.41 -25.08 -4.15
C PHE A 149 3.56 -25.35 -2.92
N ARG A 150 3.12 -26.60 -2.79
CA ARG A 150 2.53 -27.13 -1.55
C ARG A 150 3.36 -28.28 -1.06
N TYR A 151 3.67 -28.26 0.24
CA TYR A 151 4.27 -29.40 0.93
C TYR A 151 3.28 -30.12 1.85
N SER A 152 2.07 -29.55 2.05
CA SER A 152 0.97 -30.21 2.74
C SER A 152 -0.41 -29.69 2.29
N ASP A 153 -1.47 -30.26 2.86
CA ASP A 153 -2.84 -29.81 2.64
C ASP A 153 -3.11 -28.42 3.23
N ASN A 154 -2.34 -28.00 4.24
CA ASN A 154 -2.56 -26.74 4.97
C ASN A 154 -1.38 -25.78 4.87
N GLY A 155 -0.38 -26.09 4.03
CA GLY A 155 0.86 -25.34 4.00
C GLY A 155 1.64 -25.50 2.71
N GLY A 156 2.31 -24.42 2.35
CA GLY A 156 3.05 -24.31 1.12
C GLY A 156 4.08 -23.22 1.18
N GLY A 157 4.56 -22.84 0.01
CA GLY A 157 5.53 -21.80 -0.09
C GLY A 157 5.63 -21.30 -1.51
N GLY A 158 6.49 -20.32 -1.69
CA GLY A 158 6.86 -19.83 -2.99
C GLY A 158 8.36 -19.70 -3.12
N ILE A 159 8.84 -19.76 -4.34
CA ILE A 159 10.20 -19.37 -4.67
C ILE A 159 10.09 -18.13 -5.55
N ARG A 160 10.81 -17.08 -5.20
CA ARG A 160 10.88 -15.84 -5.97
C ARG A 160 12.33 -15.39 -6.13
N PRO A 161 12.64 -14.54 -7.12
CA PRO A 161 13.92 -13.86 -7.15
C PRO A 161 14.15 -13.05 -5.88
N THR A 162 15.40 -12.96 -5.44
CA THR A 162 15.85 -11.99 -4.43
C THR A 162 15.69 -10.57 -4.95
N ASP A 163 15.31 -9.65 -4.08
CA ASP A 163 15.51 -8.22 -4.37
C ASP A 163 17.01 -7.86 -4.43
N PRO A 164 17.42 -6.80 -5.15
CA PRO A 164 18.84 -6.46 -5.30
C PRO A 164 19.61 -6.26 -3.98
N SER A 165 18.94 -5.82 -2.93
CA SER A 165 19.52 -5.63 -1.59
C SER A 165 19.33 -6.82 -0.64
N GLU A 166 18.65 -7.87 -1.08
CA GLU A 166 18.34 -9.04 -0.28
C GLU A 166 19.39 -10.14 -0.52
N SER A 167 19.75 -10.85 0.55
CA SER A 167 20.54 -12.08 0.43
C SER A 167 19.58 -13.28 0.33
N PRO A 168 19.92 -14.34 -0.45
CA PRO A 168 19.09 -15.54 -0.51
C PRO A 168 18.77 -16.10 0.86
N GLY A 169 17.53 -16.53 1.06
CA GLY A 169 17.05 -16.97 2.36
C GLY A 169 15.59 -17.39 2.37
N SER A 170 15.09 -17.73 3.55
CA SER A 170 13.70 -18.12 3.78
C SER A 170 12.98 -17.11 4.67
N ILE A 171 11.79 -16.69 4.28
CA ILE A 171 10.90 -15.84 5.07
C ILE A 171 9.66 -16.65 5.45
N PRO A 172 9.47 -16.98 6.73
CA PRO A 172 8.22 -17.58 7.17
C PRO A 172 7.11 -16.52 7.22
N PHE A 173 5.93 -16.88 6.71
CA PHE A 173 4.72 -16.07 6.77
C PHE A 173 3.75 -16.67 7.77
N ALA A 174 3.42 -15.89 8.80
CA ALA A 174 2.34 -16.18 9.71
C ALA A 174 1.01 -15.69 9.12
N HIS A 175 -0.02 -16.50 9.23
CA HIS A 175 -1.37 -16.09 8.89
C HIS A 175 -1.95 -15.23 10.01
N VAL A 176 -2.68 -14.16 9.69
CA VAL A 176 -3.32 -13.26 10.66
C VAL A 176 -4.75 -12.93 10.22
N ALA A 177 -5.64 -12.77 11.20
CA ALA A 177 -7.05 -12.52 10.94
C ALA A 177 -7.32 -11.16 10.30
N GLU A 178 -6.52 -10.14 10.65
CA GLU A 178 -6.57 -8.80 10.04
C GLU A 178 -5.14 -8.30 9.85
N LEU A 179 -4.73 -8.12 8.59
CA LEU A 179 -3.33 -7.82 8.28
C LEU A 179 -2.92 -6.46 8.85
N ARG A 180 -3.72 -5.41 8.61
CA ARG A 180 -3.35 -4.03 8.98
C ARG A 180 -3.21 -3.89 10.50
N VAL A 181 -4.16 -4.44 11.24
CA VAL A 181 -4.13 -4.45 12.71
C VAL A 181 -2.87 -5.15 13.23
N SER A 182 -2.52 -6.29 12.64
CA SER A 182 -1.35 -7.08 13.04
C SER A 182 -0.04 -6.40 12.66
N PHE A 183 0.03 -5.77 11.50
CA PHE A 183 1.19 -5.00 11.04
C PHE A 183 1.44 -3.78 11.94
N ASP A 184 0.41 -2.97 12.20
CA ASP A 184 0.54 -1.81 13.09
C ASP A 184 0.95 -2.22 14.50
N ARG A 185 0.47 -3.39 14.97
CA ARG A 185 0.91 -3.96 16.24
C ARG A 185 2.38 -4.35 16.19
N ALA A 186 2.84 -5.03 15.14
CA ALA A 186 4.24 -5.41 15.00
C ALA A 186 5.17 -4.18 15.08
N LEU A 187 4.81 -3.07 14.42
CA LEU A 187 5.57 -1.82 14.49
C LEU A 187 5.57 -1.21 15.90
N ARG A 188 4.43 -1.20 16.60
CA ARG A 188 4.36 -0.73 18.00
C ARG A 188 5.23 -1.55 18.95
N GLU A 189 5.40 -2.84 18.69
CA GLU A 189 6.26 -3.74 19.47
C GLU A 189 7.74 -3.68 19.04
N GLY A 190 8.11 -2.71 18.19
CA GLY A 190 9.51 -2.42 17.84
C GLY A 190 10.03 -3.15 16.60
N ALA A 191 9.16 -3.78 15.80
CA ALA A 191 9.57 -4.28 14.51
C ALA A 191 9.87 -3.13 13.54
N ALA A 192 10.87 -3.30 12.68
CA ALA A 192 11.12 -2.40 11.56
C ALA A 192 10.33 -2.85 10.32
N GLU A 193 9.71 -1.91 9.62
CA GLU A 193 9.07 -2.17 8.33
C GLU A 193 10.11 -2.61 7.28
N MET A 194 9.78 -3.65 6.52
CA MET A 194 10.54 -4.05 5.33
C MET A 194 9.68 -3.99 4.06
N LEU A 195 8.45 -4.46 4.13
CA LEU A 195 7.43 -4.35 3.07
C LEU A 195 6.11 -3.92 3.74
N PRO A 196 5.55 -2.76 3.41
CA PRO A 196 4.25 -2.35 3.93
C PRO A 196 3.12 -3.28 3.43
N PRO A 197 1.94 -3.25 4.07
CA PRO A 197 0.76 -3.98 3.62
C PRO A 197 0.48 -3.82 2.12
N THR A 198 0.79 -4.87 1.36
CA THR A 198 0.74 -4.93 -0.10
C THR A 198 -0.31 -5.94 -0.52
N PHE A 199 -1.28 -5.48 -1.32
CA PHE A 199 -2.32 -6.35 -1.87
C PHE A 199 -1.71 -7.32 -2.88
N VAL A 200 -2.01 -8.61 -2.74
CA VAL A 200 -1.57 -9.65 -3.69
C VAL A 200 -2.74 -10.11 -4.55
N MET A 201 -3.82 -10.53 -3.89
CA MET A 201 -5.04 -11.05 -4.52
C MET A 201 -6.20 -11.04 -3.52
N GLU A 202 -7.42 -11.30 -3.98
CA GLU A 202 -8.58 -11.38 -3.09
C GLU A 202 -8.33 -12.40 -1.96
N GLY A 203 -8.58 -11.97 -0.71
CA GLY A 203 -8.39 -12.78 0.49
C GLY A 203 -6.97 -12.82 1.05
N VAL A 204 -5.98 -12.21 0.39
CA VAL A 204 -4.63 -12.06 0.95
C VAL A 204 -3.95 -10.74 0.57
N THR A 205 -3.68 -9.96 1.61
CA THR A 205 -2.70 -8.89 1.66
C THR A 205 -1.47 -9.45 2.40
N ILE A 206 -0.25 -9.01 2.05
CA ILE A 206 0.97 -9.41 2.77
C ILE A 206 1.71 -8.20 3.32
N ALA A 207 2.52 -8.41 4.36
CA ALA A 207 3.50 -7.44 4.84
C ALA A 207 4.75 -8.18 5.33
N ILE A 208 5.91 -7.51 5.33
CA ILE A 208 7.16 -8.06 5.85
C ILE A 208 7.74 -7.07 6.85
N VAL A 209 8.15 -7.59 8.01
CA VAL A 209 8.80 -6.83 9.06
C VAL A 209 10.09 -7.52 9.49
N ARG A 210 11.01 -6.73 10.04
CA ARG A 210 12.13 -7.23 10.83
C ARG A 210 11.80 -7.11 12.31
N ALA A 211 11.56 -8.24 12.97
CA ALA A 211 11.28 -8.27 14.39
C ALA A 211 12.48 -7.75 15.21
N PRO A 212 12.26 -7.29 16.46
CA PRO A 212 13.35 -7.02 17.39
C PRO A 212 14.31 -8.21 17.46
N GLY A 213 15.62 -7.94 17.40
CA GLY A 213 16.66 -8.99 17.29
C GLY A 213 17.02 -9.37 15.84
N GLY A 214 16.34 -8.83 14.84
CA GLY A 214 16.80 -8.84 13.45
C GLY A 214 16.19 -9.90 12.53
N VAL A 215 15.34 -10.77 13.06
CA VAL A 215 14.66 -11.85 12.30
C VAL A 215 13.60 -11.27 11.37
N THR A 216 13.62 -11.68 10.11
CA THR A 216 12.62 -11.29 9.11
C THR A 216 11.39 -12.21 9.20
N MET A 217 10.20 -11.60 9.27
CA MET A 217 8.92 -12.30 9.39
C MET A 217 7.91 -11.72 8.41
N GLY A 218 7.17 -12.59 7.73
CA GLY A 218 6.03 -12.24 6.90
C GLY A 218 4.71 -12.35 7.68
N LEU A 219 3.77 -11.47 7.35
CA LEU A 219 2.37 -11.55 7.77
C LEU A 219 1.51 -11.69 6.51
N SER A 220 0.51 -12.55 6.56
CA SER A 220 -0.46 -12.75 5.48
C SER A 220 -1.87 -12.82 6.05
N GLY A 221 -2.84 -12.21 5.39
CA GLY A 221 -4.22 -12.16 5.86
C GLY A 221 -5.04 -11.14 5.06
N PRO A 222 -6.36 -11.04 5.29
CA PRO A 222 -7.18 -10.02 4.63
C PRO A 222 -6.73 -8.59 5.01
#